data_AF-A0A836L3B7-F1
#
_entry.id   AF-A0A836L3B7-F1
#
_cell.length_a   1.000
_cell.length_b   1.000
_cell.length_c   1.000
_cell.angle_alpha   90.00
_cell.angle_beta   90.00
_cell.angle_gamma   90.00
#
_symmetry.space_group_name_H-M   'P 1'
#
loop_
_entity.id
_entity.type
_entity.pdbx_description
1 polymer ?
#
loop_
_entity_poly.entity_id
_entity_poly.type
_entity_poly.pdbx_seq_one_letter_code
_entity_poly.pdbx_strand_id
1 'polypeptide(L)'
;MSVEKLYDLQFQLKFTAKQFAKNATRCEKEQKQEMRKCKQAMEKNNMEGARISAQNSIRKKNEALNHLRLSARIDAVVARLDTAIKMKMVAKNMGQMVKGMDRVLHSMDPVKISTLMDTFEHQFETMDVTSAYMEGAIGQSTTVTTPEDEVNNLMSQVADEHGLDIREQLNGDLQIKTSHLTAQKVEERNEDDDSLEAKFAQLRGR
;
A
#
# COMPACT_ATOMS: atom_id res chain seq x y z
N MET A 1 -23.43 -2.65 -18.06
CA MET A 1 -22.22 -3.26 -18.67
C MET A 1 -22.07 -4.70 -18.20
N SER A 2 -21.75 -5.66 -19.08
CA SER A 2 -21.36 -7.02 -18.67
C SER A 2 -19.98 -7.00 -17.99
N VAL A 3 -19.65 -8.06 -17.25
CA VAL A 3 -18.33 -8.20 -16.61
C VAL A 3 -17.23 -8.32 -17.68
N GLU A 4 -17.51 -8.99 -18.80
CA GLU A 4 -16.60 -9.11 -19.95
C GLU A 4 -16.21 -7.76 -20.54
N LYS A 5 -17.17 -6.86 -20.77
CA LYS A 5 -16.88 -5.50 -21.28
C LYS A 5 -16.00 -4.68 -20.33
N LEU A 6 -16.07 -4.94 -19.03
CA LEU A 6 -15.19 -4.29 -18.05
C LEU A 6 -13.76 -4.85 -18.10
N TYR A 7 -13.61 -6.16 -18.31
CA TYR A 7 -12.30 -6.78 -18.54
C TYR A 7 -11.63 -6.30 -19.83
N ASP A 8 -12.39 -6.17 -20.93
CA ASP A 8 -11.86 -5.63 -22.18
C ASP A 8 -11.37 -4.18 -22.02
N LEU A 9 -12.19 -3.35 -21.36
CA LEU A 9 -11.80 -1.97 -21.06
C LEU A 9 -10.56 -1.91 -20.16
N GLN A 10 -10.50 -2.75 -19.13
CA GLN A 10 -9.34 -2.85 -18.24
C GLN A 10 -8.09 -3.25 -19.02
N PHE A 11 -8.19 -4.23 -19.93
CA PHE A 11 -7.09 -4.67 -20.77
C PHE A 11 -6.60 -3.55 -21.69
N GLN A 12 -7.54 -2.86 -22.35
CA GLN A 12 -7.22 -1.75 -23.24
C GLN A 12 -6.53 -0.60 -22.48
N LEU A 13 -7.01 -0.26 -21.29
CA LEU A 13 -6.38 0.76 -20.44
C LEU A 13 -4.99 0.34 -19.94
N LYS A 14 -4.79 -0.92 -19.53
CA LYS A 14 -3.46 -1.46 -19.19
C LYS A 14 -2.50 -1.35 -20.36
N PHE A 15 -2.96 -1.71 -21.55
CA PHE A 15 -2.17 -1.60 -22.77
C PHE A 15 -1.80 -0.14 -23.06
N THR A 16 -2.76 0.78 -22.98
CA THR A 16 -2.52 2.22 -23.17
C THR A 16 -1.55 2.79 -22.12
N ALA A 17 -1.68 2.42 -20.83
CA ALA A 17 -0.74 2.83 -19.78
C ALA A 17 0.70 2.40 -20.11
N LYS A 18 0.88 1.14 -20.53
CA LYS A 18 2.20 0.60 -20.91
C LYS A 18 2.75 1.27 -22.17
N GLN A 19 1.88 1.58 -23.14
CA GLN A 19 2.27 2.32 -24.33
C GLN A 19 2.76 3.74 -23.99
N PHE A 20 2.09 4.44 -23.07
CA PHE A 20 2.53 5.75 -22.59
C PHE A 20 3.85 5.68 -21.80
N ALA A 21 4.05 4.68 -20.94
CA ALA A 21 5.32 4.46 -20.26
C ALA A 21 6.46 4.23 -21.26
N LYS A 22 6.23 3.40 -22.28
CA LYS A 22 7.21 3.17 -23.35
C LYS A 22 7.51 4.46 -24.13
N ASN A 23 6.49 5.24 -24.48
CA ASN A 23 6.67 6.53 -25.15
C ASN A 23 7.46 7.52 -24.28
N ALA A 24 7.24 7.54 -22.95
CA ALA A 24 8.02 8.36 -22.02
C ALA A 24 9.52 7.99 -22.08
N THR A 25 9.86 6.71 -21.96
CA THR A 25 11.27 6.24 -22.06
C THR A 25 11.89 6.53 -23.43
N ARG A 26 11.09 6.51 -24.51
CA ARG A 26 11.55 6.90 -25.85
C ARG A 26 11.87 8.39 -25.91
N CYS A 27 10.99 9.25 -25.39
CA CYS A 27 11.23 10.69 -25.32
C CYS A 27 12.47 11.02 -24.48
N GLU A 28 12.74 10.29 -23.39
CA GLU A 28 13.98 10.44 -22.61
C GLU A 28 15.24 10.06 -23.42
N LYS A 29 15.18 9.00 -24.24
CA LYS A 29 16.29 8.64 -25.12
C LYS A 29 16.54 9.71 -26.17
N GLU A 30 15.49 10.22 -26.79
CA GLU A 30 15.56 11.33 -27.76
C GLU A 30 16.09 12.62 -27.10
N GLN A 31 15.69 12.90 -25.86
CA GLN A 31 16.20 14.02 -25.06
C GLN A 31 17.71 13.92 -24.83
N LYS A 32 18.22 12.73 -24.46
CA LYS A 32 19.66 12.48 -24.31
C LYS A 32 20.42 12.62 -25.63
N GLN A 33 19.83 12.20 -26.75
CA GLN A 33 20.43 12.40 -28.07
C GLN A 33 20.54 13.89 -28.44
N GLU A 34 19.48 14.68 -28.22
CA GLU A 34 19.52 16.13 -28.47
C GLU A 34 20.52 16.85 -27.55
N MET A 35 20.68 16.37 -26.31
CA MET A 35 21.71 16.89 -25.41
C MET A 35 23.13 16.63 -25.93
N ARG A 36 23.38 15.46 -26.53
CA ARG A 36 24.66 15.15 -27.19
C ARG A 36 24.90 16.03 -28.41
N LYS A 37 23.87 16.26 -29.24
CA LYS A 37 23.95 17.16 -30.40
C LYS A 37 24.22 18.60 -29.96
N CYS A 38 23.58 19.05 -28.89
CA CYS A 38 23.84 20.37 -28.30
C CYS A 38 25.32 20.51 -27.90
N LYS A 39 25.88 19.51 -27.19
CA LYS A 39 27.30 19.50 -26.83
C LYS A 39 28.21 19.60 -28.06
N GLN A 40 27.95 18.80 -29.10
CA GLN A 40 28.72 18.83 -30.35
C GLN A 40 28.59 20.16 -31.10
N ALA A 41 27.43 20.81 -31.07
CA ALA A 41 27.22 22.11 -31.69
C ALA A 41 28.00 23.22 -30.95
N MET A 42 28.07 23.14 -29.62
CA MET A 42 28.89 24.05 -28.80
C MET A 42 30.38 23.85 -29.08
N GLU A 43 30.86 22.62 -29.19
CA GLU A 43 32.27 22.32 -29.53
C GLU A 43 32.66 22.87 -30.91
N LYS A 44 31.71 22.94 -31.85
CA LYS A 44 31.90 23.50 -33.20
C LYS A 44 31.70 25.02 -33.28
N ASN A 45 31.54 25.71 -32.15
CA ASN A 45 31.20 27.14 -32.06
C ASN A 45 29.91 27.55 -32.81
N ASN A 46 29.00 26.60 -33.07
CA ASN A 46 27.71 26.90 -33.70
C ASN A 46 26.64 27.16 -32.62
N MET A 47 26.57 28.41 -32.17
CA MET A 47 25.71 28.83 -31.07
C MET A 47 24.21 28.75 -31.39
N GLU A 48 23.82 28.99 -32.65
CA GLU A 48 22.42 28.87 -33.07
C GLU A 48 21.96 27.40 -33.09
N GLY A 49 22.79 26.49 -33.62
CA GLY A 49 22.50 25.06 -33.61
C GLY A 49 22.40 24.49 -32.19
N ALA A 50 23.26 24.94 -31.27
CA ALA A 50 23.20 24.57 -29.87
C ALA A 50 21.89 25.03 -29.20
N ARG A 51 21.43 26.26 -29.49
CA ARG A 51 20.16 26.79 -28.96
C ARG A 51 18.95 25.98 -29.40
N ILE A 52 18.90 25.57 -30.68
CA ILE A 52 17.80 24.75 -31.21
C ILE A 52 17.78 23.36 -30.56
N SER A 53 18.93 22.68 -30.48
CA SER A 53 19.01 21.37 -29.81
C SER A 53 18.71 21.44 -28.32
N ALA A 54 19.08 22.53 -27.63
CA ALA A 54 18.72 22.75 -26.24
C ALA A 54 17.20 22.90 -26.06
N GLN A 55 16.53 23.71 -26.89
CA GLN A 55 15.07 23.85 -26.86
C GLN A 55 14.36 22.50 -27.13
N ASN A 56 14.85 21.74 -28.11
CA ASN A 56 14.32 20.41 -28.41
C ASN A 56 14.48 19.44 -27.23
N SER A 57 15.63 19.46 -26.56
CA SER A 57 15.88 18.64 -25.37
C SER A 57 14.90 18.97 -24.24
N ILE A 58 14.67 20.25 -23.95
CA ILE A 58 13.72 20.70 -22.91
C ILE A 58 12.30 20.27 -23.28
N ARG A 59 11.89 20.45 -24.55
CA ARG A 59 10.58 20.02 -25.04
C ARG A 59 10.38 18.52 -24.85
N LYS A 60 11.38 17.70 -25.21
CA LYS A 60 11.33 16.24 -25.08
C LYS A 60 11.31 15.77 -23.62
N LYS A 61 12.02 16.47 -22.73
CA LYS A 61 11.93 16.24 -21.27
C LYS A 61 10.50 16.46 -20.75
N ASN A 62 9.87 17.57 -21.15
CA ASN A 62 8.50 17.88 -20.72
C ASN A 62 7.48 16.88 -21.30
N GLU A 63 7.65 16.48 -22.57
CA GLU A 63 6.83 15.45 -23.21
C GLU A 63 6.95 14.10 -22.47
N ALA A 64 8.17 13.69 -22.10
CA ALA A 64 8.40 12.47 -21.31
C ALA A 64 7.69 12.51 -19.95
N LEU A 65 7.81 13.61 -19.21
CA LEU A 65 7.13 13.79 -17.92
C LEU A 65 5.61 13.74 -18.06
N ASN A 66 5.05 14.36 -19.11
CA ASN A 66 3.62 14.32 -19.37
C ASN A 66 3.13 12.91 -19.69
N HIS A 67 3.86 12.15 -20.52
CA HIS A 67 3.53 10.76 -20.80
C HIS A 67 3.63 9.87 -19.56
N LEU A 68 4.63 10.07 -18.71
CA LEU A 68 4.79 9.33 -17.46
C LEU A 68 3.64 9.63 -16.50
N ARG A 69 3.27 10.90 -16.32
CA ARG A 69 2.11 11.30 -15.50
C ARG A 69 0.81 10.70 -16.01
N LEU A 70 0.60 10.71 -17.33
CA LEU A 70 -0.61 10.12 -17.92
C LEU A 70 -0.63 8.59 -17.74
N SER A 71 0.51 7.92 -17.92
CA SER A 71 0.64 6.48 -17.67
C SER A 71 0.27 6.12 -16.23
N ALA A 72 0.82 6.83 -15.23
CA ALA A 72 0.52 6.61 -13.82
C ALA A 72 -0.96 6.85 -13.48
N ARG A 73 -1.58 7.89 -14.07
CA ARG A 73 -3.01 8.16 -13.89
C ARG A 73 -3.88 7.04 -14.48
N ILE A 74 -3.55 6.53 -15.67
CA ILE A 74 -4.29 5.42 -16.28
C ILE A 74 -4.13 4.15 -15.45
N ASP A 75 -2.93 3.88 -14.94
CA ASP A 75 -2.68 2.71 -14.09
C ASP A 75 -3.49 2.75 -12.78
N ALA A 76 -3.60 3.92 -12.15
CA ALA A 76 -4.48 4.12 -11.00
C ALA A 76 -5.97 3.87 -11.34
N VAL A 77 -6.43 4.28 -12.51
CA VAL A 77 -7.80 4.00 -13.00
C VAL A 77 -8.00 2.50 -13.22
N VAL A 78 -7.00 1.81 -13.78
CA VAL A 78 -7.01 0.35 -13.95
C VAL A 78 -7.13 -0.37 -12.61
N ALA A 79 -6.41 0.05 -11.57
CA ALA A 79 -6.47 -0.57 -10.25
C ALA A 79 -7.88 -0.43 -9.62
N ARG A 80 -8.50 0.74 -9.78
CA ARG A 80 -9.90 0.96 -9.37
C ARG A 80 -10.88 0.09 -10.16
N LEU A 81 -10.68 -0.04 -11.48
CA LEU A 81 -11.46 -0.94 -12.33
C LEU A 81 -11.33 -2.39 -11.91
N ASP A 82 -10.13 -2.86 -11.57
CA ASP A 82 -9.88 -4.23 -11.09
C ASP A 82 -10.68 -4.53 -9.81
N THR A 83 -10.65 -3.59 -8.86
CA THR A 83 -11.41 -3.68 -7.62
C THR A 83 -12.91 -3.72 -7.90
N ALA A 84 -13.41 -2.84 -8.77
CA ALA A 84 -14.82 -2.81 -9.15
C ALA A 84 -15.28 -4.10 -9.86
N ILE A 85 -14.45 -4.69 -10.71
CA ILE A 85 -14.73 -5.97 -11.37
C ILE A 85 -14.82 -7.10 -10.35
N LYS A 86 -13.84 -7.19 -9.44
CA LYS A 86 -13.82 -8.18 -8.35
C LYS A 86 -15.06 -8.05 -7.45
N MET A 87 -15.39 -6.84 -7.02
CA MET A 87 -16.61 -6.59 -6.22
C MET A 87 -17.88 -7.00 -6.96
N LYS A 88 -17.97 -6.71 -8.26
CA LYS A 88 -19.11 -7.11 -9.07
C LYS A 88 -19.22 -8.63 -9.24
N MET A 89 -18.10 -9.33 -9.32
CA MET A 89 -18.07 -10.79 -9.35
C MET A 89 -18.52 -11.38 -8.00
N VAL A 90 -18.06 -10.83 -6.88
CA VAL A 90 -18.53 -11.21 -5.54
C VAL A 90 -20.02 -10.98 -5.39
N ALA A 91 -20.53 -9.80 -5.76
CA ALA A 91 -21.96 -9.50 -5.71
C ALA A 91 -22.79 -10.46 -6.56
N LYS A 92 -22.30 -10.85 -7.75
CA LYS A 92 -22.94 -11.85 -8.61
C LYS A 92 -22.98 -13.22 -7.92
N ASN A 93 -21.87 -13.67 -7.34
CA ASN A 93 -21.78 -14.96 -6.66
C ASN A 93 -22.65 -15.00 -5.40
N MET A 94 -22.64 -13.93 -4.60
CA MET A 94 -23.55 -13.77 -3.46
C MET A 94 -25.01 -13.80 -3.89
N GLY A 95 -25.37 -13.11 -4.99
CA GLY A 95 -26.72 -13.16 -5.53
C GLY A 95 -27.15 -14.56 -5.99
N GLN A 96 -26.22 -15.37 -6.51
CA GLN A 96 -26.48 -16.78 -6.84
C GLN A 96 -26.61 -17.64 -5.58
N MET A 97 -25.75 -17.43 -4.58
CA MET A 97 -25.81 -18.13 -3.29
C MET A 97 -27.10 -17.83 -2.53
N VAL A 98 -27.52 -16.56 -2.44
CA VAL A 98 -28.78 -16.16 -1.79
C VAL A 98 -29.98 -16.81 -2.49
N LYS A 99 -30.01 -16.86 -3.83
CA LYS A 99 -31.06 -17.59 -4.57
C LYS A 99 -31.03 -19.11 -4.31
N GLY A 100 -29.84 -19.69 -4.17
CA GLY A 100 -29.67 -21.09 -3.77
C GLY A 100 -30.18 -21.35 -2.36
N MET A 101 -29.84 -20.46 -1.42
CA MET A 101 -30.28 -20.51 -0.03
C MET A 101 -31.78 -20.31 0.12
N ASP A 102 -32.38 -19.39 -0.66
CA ASP A 102 -33.83 -19.19 -0.71
C ASP A 102 -34.55 -20.48 -1.15
N ARG A 103 -34.03 -21.17 -2.16
CA ARG A 103 -34.58 -22.46 -2.61
C ARG A 103 -34.40 -23.59 -1.58
N VAL A 104 -33.31 -23.58 -0.81
CA VAL A 104 -33.08 -24.52 0.31
C VAL A 104 -34.00 -24.20 1.48
N LEU A 105 -34.16 -22.94 1.86
CA LEU A 105 -35.07 -22.48 2.92
C LEU A 105 -36.52 -22.86 2.63
N HIS A 106 -36.96 -22.78 1.37
CA HIS A 106 -38.29 -23.24 0.96
C HIS A 106 -38.47 -24.77 1.02
N SER A 107 -37.39 -25.55 1.06
CA SER A 107 -37.43 -27.02 1.19
C SER A 107 -36.97 -27.52 2.57
N MET A 108 -36.68 -26.61 3.52
CA MET A 108 -36.12 -26.94 4.82
C MET A 108 -37.22 -27.09 5.88
N ASP A 109 -37.30 -28.29 6.44
CA ASP A 109 -38.08 -28.63 7.63
C ASP A 109 -37.45 -27.94 8.86
N PRO A 110 -38.22 -27.22 9.72
CA PRO A 110 -37.69 -26.51 10.89
C PRO A 110 -36.79 -27.35 11.82
N VAL A 111 -36.96 -28.67 11.86
CA VAL A 111 -36.10 -29.57 12.65
C VAL A 111 -34.66 -29.62 12.12
N LYS A 112 -34.46 -29.51 10.80
CA LYS A 112 -33.12 -29.50 10.18
C LYS A 112 -32.40 -28.16 10.32
N ILE A 113 -33.15 -27.07 10.56
CA ILE A 113 -32.57 -25.74 10.83
C ILE A 113 -31.92 -25.73 12.21
N SER A 114 -32.52 -26.38 13.22
CA SER A 114 -31.92 -26.51 14.56
C SER A 114 -30.56 -27.23 14.49
N THR A 115 -30.49 -28.37 13.81
CA THR A 115 -29.21 -29.11 13.68
C THR A 115 -28.18 -28.38 12.81
N LEU A 116 -28.62 -27.62 11.80
CA LEU A 116 -27.70 -26.79 11.01
C LEU A 116 -27.17 -25.60 11.83
N MET A 117 -27.98 -24.99 12.69
CA MET A 117 -27.54 -23.93 13.60
C MET A 117 -26.54 -24.47 14.62
N ASP A 118 -26.78 -25.66 15.19
CA ASP A 118 -25.82 -26.32 16.10
C ASP A 118 -24.50 -26.64 15.39
N THR A 119 -24.56 -27.08 14.11
CA THR A 119 -23.35 -27.35 13.31
C THR A 119 -22.63 -26.06 12.90
N PHE A 120 -23.38 -24.98 12.64
CA PHE A 120 -22.82 -23.67 12.32
C PHE A 120 -22.10 -23.07 13.53
N GLU A 121 -22.68 -23.16 14.72
CA GLU A 121 -22.06 -22.70 15.97
C GLU A 121 -20.75 -23.47 16.24
N HIS A 122 -20.75 -24.79 16.08
CA HIS A 122 -19.53 -25.59 16.22
C HIS A 122 -18.45 -25.25 15.17
N GLN A 123 -18.86 -24.98 13.93
CA GLN A 123 -17.93 -24.61 12.86
C GLN A 123 -17.38 -23.19 13.03
N PHE A 124 -18.18 -22.26 13.56
CA PHE A 124 -17.77 -20.90 13.87
C PHE A 124 -16.83 -20.85 15.08
N GLU A 125 -17.12 -21.62 16.13
CA GLU A 125 -16.24 -21.78 17.29
C GLU A 125 -14.89 -22.38 16.87
N THR A 126 -14.92 -23.41 16.01
CA THR A 126 -13.68 -23.98 15.44
C THR A 126 -12.93 -22.96 14.58
N MET A 127 -13.64 -22.16 13.77
CA MET A 127 -13.01 -21.12 12.96
C MET A 127 -12.37 -20.03 13.81
N ASP A 128 -13.01 -19.62 14.91
CA ASP A 128 -12.50 -18.60 15.82
C ASP A 128 -11.25 -19.11 16.55
N VAL A 129 -11.27 -20.37 17.03
CA VAL A 129 -10.10 -21.02 17.62
C VAL A 129 -8.97 -21.19 16.60
N THR A 130 -9.26 -21.56 15.35
CA THR A 130 -8.22 -21.66 14.30
C THR A 130 -7.70 -20.29 13.87
N SER A 131 -8.53 -19.26 13.85
CA SER A 131 -8.11 -17.89 13.54
C SER A 131 -7.20 -17.36 14.64
N ALA A 132 -7.56 -17.54 15.91
CA ALA A 132 -6.71 -17.18 17.04
C ALA A 132 -5.38 -17.98 17.05
N TYR A 133 -5.41 -19.27 16.72
CA TYR A 133 -4.21 -20.09 16.61
C TYR A 133 -3.33 -19.67 15.43
N MET A 134 -3.93 -19.38 14.27
CA MET A 134 -3.25 -18.91 13.08
C MET A 134 -2.69 -17.49 13.28
N GLU A 135 -3.40 -16.60 13.97
CA GLU A 135 -2.94 -15.26 14.32
C GLU A 135 -1.78 -15.32 15.33
N GLY A 136 -1.82 -16.24 16.30
CA GLY A 136 -0.68 -16.50 17.19
C GLY A 136 0.55 -17.06 16.47
N ALA A 137 0.35 -18.04 15.58
CA ALA A 137 1.43 -18.67 14.81
C ALA A 137 2.02 -17.75 13.72
N ILE A 138 1.16 -16.96 13.05
CA ILE A 138 1.59 -15.92 12.10
C ILE A 138 2.27 -14.81 12.86
N GLY A 139 1.70 -14.32 13.97
CA GLY A 139 2.28 -13.29 14.83
C GLY A 139 3.73 -13.59 15.18
N GLN A 140 4.01 -14.80 15.67
CA GLN A 140 5.38 -15.24 15.97
C GLN A 140 6.29 -15.34 14.73
N SER A 141 5.77 -15.72 13.56
CA SER A 141 6.53 -15.80 12.31
C SER A 141 6.79 -14.41 11.67
N THR A 142 5.84 -13.48 11.82
CA THR A 142 5.96 -12.08 11.39
C THR A 142 6.88 -11.28 12.30
N THR A 143 6.95 -11.53 13.60
CA THR A 143 7.94 -10.87 14.48
C THR A 143 9.38 -11.15 14.02
N VAL A 144 9.64 -12.33 13.44
CA VAL A 144 10.98 -12.70 12.93
C VAL A 144 11.29 -12.08 11.57
N THR A 145 10.29 -11.81 10.73
CA THR A 145 10.47 -11.32 9.35
C THR A 145 10.20 -9.83 9.17
N THR A 146 9.52 -9.21 10.13
CA THR A 146 9.25 -7.77 10.22
C THR A 146 9.53 -7.31 11.65
N PRO A 147 10.79 -6.98 11.98
CA PRO A 147 11.14 -6.45 13.29
C PRO A 147 10.41 -5.13 13.56
N GLU A 148 9.85 -4.98 14.76
CA GLU A 148 9.17 -3.75 15.21
C GLU A 148 10.05 -2.49 14.99
N ASP A 149 11.36 -2.61 15.20
CA ASP A 149 12.30 -1.49 15.01
C ASP A 149 12.38 -0.99 13.57
N GLU A 150 12.29 -1.88 12.57
CA GLU A 150 12.30 -1.49 11.16
C GLU A 150 10.99 -0.83 10.76
N VAL A 151 9.87 -1.31 11.31
CA VAL A 151 8.54 -0.72 11.11
C VAL A 151 8.46 0.66 11.76
N ASN A 152 8.97 0.82 12.98
CA ASN A 152 9.00 2.08 13.71
C ASN A 152 9.89 3.12 13.02
N ASN A 153 11.05 2.71 12.47
CA ASN A 153 11.90 3.58 11.67
C ASN A 153 11.20 4.04 10.37
N LEU A 154 10.54 3.13 9.66
CA LEU A 154 9.77 3.49 8.46
C LEU A 154 8.60 4.42 8.80
N MET A 155 7.91 4.18 9.91
CA MET A 155 6.81 5.03 10.38
C MET A 155 7.30 6.43 10.73
N SER A 156 8.45 6.57 11.41
CA SER A 156 9.08 7.87 11.68
C SER A 156 9.50 8.57 10.39
N GLN A 157 10.07 7.84 9.42
CA GLN A 157 10.49 8.43 8.15
C GLN A 157 9.29 8.93 7.33
N VAL A 158 8.19 8.17 7.28
CA VAL A 158 6.95 8.56 6.59
C VAL A 158 6.28 9.74 7.30
N ALA A 159 6.34 9.79 8.63
CA ALA A 159 5.84 10.90 9.44
C ALA A 159 6.57 12.20 9.14
N ASP A 160 7.91 12.14 9.14
CA ASP A 160 8.78 13.27 8.82
C ASP A 160 8.59 13.75 7.37
N GLU A 161 8.47 12.81 6.42
CA GLU A 161 8.24 13.12 5.00
C GLU A 161 6.87 13.76 4.73
N HIS A 162 5.84 13.43 5.51
CA HIS A 162 4.49 13.98 5.38
C HIS A 162 4.20 15.13 6.34
N GLY A 163 5.17 15.55 7.17
CA GLY A 163 4.96 16.58 8.19
C GLY A 163 3.87 16.21 9.20
N LEU A 164 3.62 14.91 9.37
CA LEU A 164 2.75 14.38 10.40
C LEU A 164 3.60 14.34 11.67
N ASP A 165 3.45 15.35 12.53
CA ASP A 165 4.16 15.43 13.79
C ASP A 165 3.62 14.34 14.75
N ILE A 166 4.03 13.09 14.54
CA ILE A 166 3.65 11.94 15.39
C ILE A 166 4.12 12.14 16.83
N ARG A 167 5.06 13.07 17.07
CA ARG A 167 5.49 13.51 18.40
C ARG A 167 4.35 14.08 19.24
N GLU A 168 3.28 14.62 18.63
CA GLU A 168 2.14 15.17 19.36
C GLU A 168 1.05 14.12 19.64
N GLN A 169 0.92 13.08 18.81
CA GLN A 169 -0.03 11.98 19.05
C GLN A 169 0.53 10.87 19.96
N LEU A 170 1.84 10.60 19.93
CA LEU A 170 2.46 9.63 20.85
C LEU A 170 2.60 10.18 22.28
N ASN A 171 2.66 11.51 22.45
CA ASN A 171 2.60 12.18 23.76
C ASN A 171 1.18 12.59 24.20
N GLY A 172 0.20 12.51 23.29
CA GLY A 172 -1.14 13.09 23.48
C GLY A 172 -2.11 12.23 24.27
N ASP A 173 -1.87 10.92 24.39
CA ASP A 173 -2.80 10.01 25.07
C ASP A 173 -2.58 9.89 26.59
N LEU A 174 -1.71 10.74 27.17
CA LEU A 174 -1.40 10.74 28.61
C LEU A 174 -1.62 12.08 29.33
N GLN A 175 -2.22 13.09 28.71
CA GLN A 175 -2.52 14.36 29.40
C GLN A 175 -4.02 14.59 29.64
N ILE A 176 -4.60 13.77 30.52
CA ILE A 176 -5.70 14.21 31.38
C ILE A 176 -5.10 14.74 32.70
N LYS A 177 -4.87 16.05 32.71
CA LYS A 177 -4.93 16.99 33.86
C LYS A 177 -4.67 16.39 35.26
N THR A 178 -3.53 16.74 35.86
CA THR A 178 -3.49 17.54 37.11
C THR A 178 -2.06 18.02 37.43
N SER A 179 -1.88 19.34 37.27
CA SER A 179 -1.10 20.26 38.12
C SER A 179 0.24 19.78 38.73
N HIS A 180 1.37 20.30 38.23
CA HIS A 180 2.22 21.28 38.93
C HIS A 180 3.56 21.54 38.20
N LEU A 181 3.73 22.80 37.78
CA LEU A 181 4.95 23.64 37.84
C LEU A 181 6.32 23.10 37.35
N THR A 182 6.81 23.83 36.34
CA THR A 182 8.20 24.34 36.16
C THR A 182 9.34 23.39 35.77
N ALA A 183 9.81 23.63 34.54
CA ALA A 183 11.19 23.86 34.13
C ALA A 183 12.23 22.71 34.10
N GLN A 184 12.69 22.45 32.86
CA GLN A 184 14.11 22.37 32.45
C GLN A 184 14.77 20.98 32.33
N LYS A 185 14.97 20.60 31.05
CA LYS A 185 16.20 20.05 30.42
C LYS A 185 16.70 18.64 30.77
N VAL A 186 16.55 17.77 29.75
CA VAL A 186 17.53 16.82 29.16
C VAL A 186 18.35 15.96 30.13
N GLU A 187 18.03 14.67 30.21
CA GLU A 187 18.89 13.48 30.01
C GLU A 187 18.17 12.26 30.60
N GLU A 188 17.54 11.42 29.77
CA GLU A 188 17.24 10.03 30.15
C GLU A 188 17.49 9.15 28.93
N ARG A 189 18.68 8.56 28.91
CA ARG A 189 19.08 7.47 28.04
C ARG A 189 18.93 6.19 28.87
N ASN A 190 18.01 5.32 28.47
CA ASN A 190 18.07 3.86 28.62
C ASN A 190 18.45 3.31 30.02
N GLU A 191 17.65 3.57 31.06
CA GLU A 191 17.79 2.84 32.34
C GLU A 191 16.78 1.68 32.50
N ASP A 192 15.63 1.77 31.84
CA ASP A 192 14.55 0.78 31.98
C ASP A 192 14.76 -0.52 31.17
N ASP A 193 15.36 -0.43 29.98
CA ASP A 193 15.66 -1.61 29.15
C ASP A 193 16.78 -2.48 29.76
N ASP A 194 17.85 -1.86 30.26
CA ASP A 194 18.95 -2.56 30.93
C ASP A 194 18.49 -3.25 32.24
N SER A 195 17.51 -2.67 32.92
CA SER A 195 16.89 -3.20 34.15
C SER A 195 16.01 -4.43 33.88
N LEU A 196 15.27 -4.44 32.77
CA LEU A 196 14.43 -5.56 32.36
C LEU A 196 15.28 -6.73 31.85
N GLU A 197 16.31 -6.45 31.05
CA GLU A 197 17.22 -7.48 30.53
C GLU A 197 18.03 -8.14 31.66
N ALA A 198 18.47 -7.35 32.66
CA ALA A 198 19.09 -7.87 33.87
C ALA A 198 18.13 -8.75 34.71
N LYS A 199 16.85 -8.38 34.83
CA LYS A 199 15.82 -9.20 35.51
C LYS A 199 15.53 -10.50 34.78
N PHE A 200 15.50 -10.50 33.44
CA PHE A 200 15.32 -11.73 32.67
C PHE A 200 16.53 -12.67 32.74
N ALA A 201 17.75 -12.11 32.75
CA ALA A 201 18.97 -12.90 32.95
C ALA A 201 18.99 -13.59 34.32
N GLN A 202 18.49 -12.91 35.36
CA GLN A 202 18.43 -13.46 36.72
C GLN A 202 17.38 -14.58 36.87
N LEU A 203 16.30 -14.57 36.07
CA LEU A 203 15.32 -15.67 36.05
C LEU A 203 15.75 -16.85 35.16
N ARG A 204 16.57 -16.65 34.12
CA ARG A 204 17.12 -17.76 33.31
C ARG A 204 18.27 -18.50 33.99
N GLY A 205 18.84 -17.93 35.04
CA GLY A 205 19.96 -18.51 35.79
C GLY A 205 19.57 -19.34 37.02
N ARG A 206 18.31 -19.78 37.15
CA ARG A 206 17.82 -20.57 38.28
C ARG A 206 17.10 -21.83 37.85
#